data_AF-A0A645CCF2-F1
#
_entry.id   AF-A0A645CCF2-F1
#
_cell.length_a   1.000
_cell.length_b   1.000
_cell.length_c   1.000
_cell.angle_alpha   90.00
_cell.angle_beta   90.00
_cell.angle_gamma   90.00
#
_symmetry.space_group_name_H-M   'P 1'
#
loop_
_entity.id
_entity.type
_entity.pdbx_description
1 polymer ?
#
loop_
_entity_poly.entity_id
_entity_poly.type
_entity_poly.pdbx_seq_one_letter_code
_entity_poly.pdbx_strand_id
1 'polypeptide(L)'
;MIKAGQQAGLRVASEVFADRGYNRDGTLIARGQPGAMIHDPEEAAIRVIQMVADGTITTADGQEIAICADTVCLHGDSPGAVEMAQTIRIRLEEAGIKIAALG
;
A
#
# COMPACT_ATOMS: atom_id res chain seq x y z
N MET A 1 -14.24 7.74 -2.67
CA MET A 1 -13.95 9.17 -2.43
C MET A 1 -13.20 9.83 -3.59
N ILE A 2 -12.17 9.21 -4.16
CA ILE A 2 -11.38 9.74 -5.30
C ILE A 2 -12.27 10.33 -6.41
N LYS A 3 -13.20 9.54 -6.96
CA LYS A 3 -14.11 10.00 -8.03
C LYS A 3 -14.92 11.25 -7.66
N ALA A 4 -15.45 11.30 -6.43
CA ALA A 4 -16.23 12.44 -5.96
C ALA A 4 -15.36 13.70 -5.79
N GLY A 5 -14.14 13.54 -5.26
CA GLY A 5 -13.18 14.65 -5.15
C GLY A 5 -12.79 15.23 -6.51
N GLN A 6 -12.51 14.36 -7.49
CA GLN A 6 -12.24 14.76 -8.87
C GLN A 6 -13.43 15.51 -9.49
N GLN A 7 -14.64 15.00 -9.33
CA GLN A 7 -15.87 15.65 -9.82
C GLN A 7 -16.12 17.01 -9.16
N ALA A 8 -15.67 17.19 -7.92
CA ALA A 8 -15.73 18.46 -7.20
C ALA A 8 -14.55 19.41 -7.53
N GLY A 9 -13.64 19.04 -8.44
CA GLY A 9 -12.48 19.86 -8.81
C GLY A 9 -11.37 19.90 -7.75
N LEU A 10 -11.37 18.95 -6.80
CA LEU A 10 -10.34 18.86 -5.76
C LEU A 10 -9.11 18.12 -6.28
N ARG A 11 -7.92 18.50 -5.77
CA ARG A 11 -6.73 17.67 -5.86
C ARG A 11 -6.93 16.44 -4.98
N VAL A 12 -6.71 15.26 -5.54
CA VAL A 12 -6.88 13.97 -4.86
C VAL A 12 -5.59 13.17 -4.95
N ALA A 13 -5.35 12.32 -3.95
CA ALA A 13 -4.30 11.30 -3.94
C ALA A 13 -4.92 9.97 -3.53
N SER A 14 -4.61 8.91 -4.27
CA SER A 14 -4.99 7.54 -3.96
C SER A 14 -4.07 6.96 -2.89
N GLU A 15 -4.64 6.56 -1.77
CA GLU A 15 -3.93 5.95 -0.66
C GLU A 15 -4.02 4.42 -0.73
N VAL A 16 -2.87 3.76 -0.58
CA VAL A 16 -2.76 2.31 -0.40
C VAL A 16 -2.19 1.99 0.98
N PHE A 17 -2.32 0.74 1.41
CA PHE A 17 -1.94 0.32 2.76
C PHE A 17 -0.86 -0.76 2.69
N ALA A 18 0.29 -0.52 3.31
CA ALA A 18 1.42 -1.45 3.25
C ALA A 18 1.12 -2.80 3.92
N ASP A 19 0.32 -2.77 4.99
CA ASP A 19 0.10 -3.90 5.89
C ASP A 19 -1.27 -4.56 5.74
N ARG A 20 -1.99 -4.27 4.65
CA ARG A 20 -3.34 -4.80 4.41
C ARG A 20 -3.42 -5.68 3.17
N GLY A 21 -4.22 -6.74 3.29
CA GLY A 21 -4.63 -7.58 2.17
C GLY A 21 -5.74 -6.95 1.34
N TYR A 22 -5.76 -7.28 0.05
CA TYR A 22 -6.70 -6.76 -0.94
C TYR A 22 -7.55 -7.89 -1.54
N ASN A 23 -8.84 -7.59 -1.73
CA ASN A 23 -9.77 -8.36 -2.54
C ASN A 23 -9.56 -8.05 -4.02
N ARG A 24 -10.10 -8.91 -4.91
CA ARG A 24 -10.03 -8.75 -6.37
C ARG A 24 -10.65 -7.46 -6.90
N ASP A 25 -11.58 -6.87 -6.17
CA ASP A 25 -12.21 -5.60 -6.53
C ASP A 25 -11.41 -4.37 -6.05
N GLY A 26 -10.22 -4.59 -5.48
CA GLY A 26 -9.35 -3.54 -4.94
C GLY A 26 -9.75 -3.06 -3.55
N THR A 27 -10.80 -3.62 -2.93
CA THR A 27 -11.15 -3.32 -1.54
C THR A 27 -10.23 -4.05 -0.57
N LEU A 28 -10.13 -3.56 0.66
CA LEU A 28 -9.34 -4.25 1.69
C LEU A 28 -10.10 -5.46 2.23
N ILE A 29 -9.37 -6.56 2.46
CA ILE A 29 -9.90 -7.73 3.16
C ILE A 29 -10.32 -7.31 4.57
N ALA A 30 -11.49 -7.75 5.00
CA ALA A 30 -12.03 -7.39 6.30
C ALA A 30 -11.13 -7.90 7.44
N ARG A 31 -10.95 -7.09 8.48
CA ARG A 31 -10.14 -7.49 9.65
C ARG A 31 -10.69 -8.79 10.26
N GLY A 32 -9.78 -9.63 10.75
CA GLY A 32 -10.11 -10.94 11.32
C GLY A 32 -10.30 -12.06 10.29
N GLN A 33 -10.26 -11.75 8.98
CA GLN A 33 -10.21 -12.77 7.94
C GLN A 33 -8.76 -13.17 7.61
N PRO A 34 -8.53 -14.39 7.11
CA PRO A 34 -7.22 -14.81 6.63
C PRO A 34 -6.66 -13.86 5.57
N GLY A 35 -5.38 -13.51 5.67
CA GLY A 35 -4.71 -12.60 4.73
C GLY A 35 -5.11 -11.12 4.89
N ALA A 36 -5.90 -10.75 5.90
CA ALA A 36 -6.31 -9.36 6.10
C ALA A 36 -5.16 -8.40 6.47
N MET A 37 -4.13 -8.94 7.12
CA MET A 37 -2.98 -8.22 7.65
C MET A 37 -1.69 -8.84 7.13
N ILE A 38 -0.71 -7.99 6.84
CA ILE A 38 0.67 -8.37 6.53
C ILE A 38 1.52 -7.96 7.73
N HIS A 39 2.24 -8.91 8.32
CA HIS A 39 3.05 -8.69 9.51
C HIS A 39 4.55 -8.70 9.21
N ASP A 40 4.95 -9.31 8.10
CA ASP A 40 6.35 -9.38 7.69
C ASP A 40 6.78 -8.08 6.98
N PRO A 41 7.80 -7.37 7.48
CA PRO A 41 8.28 -6.13 6.87
C PRO A 41 8.78 -6.29 5.43
N GLU A 42 9.40 -7.42 5.11
CA GLU A 42 9.93 -7.67 3.77
C GLU A 42 8.80 -7.95 2.77
N GLU A 43 7.81 -8.76 3.16
CA GLU A 43 6.59 -8.97 2.37
C GLU A 43 5.89 -7.64 2.06
N ALA A 44 5.70 -6.79 3.08
CA ALA A 44 5.08 -5.48 2.90
C ALA A 44 5.90 -4.58 1.97
N ALA A 45 7.24 -4.58 2.09
CA ALA A 45 8.11 -3.81 1.21
C ALA A 45 8.03 -4.25 -0.26
N ILE A 46 8.05 -5.56 -0.52
CA ILE A 46 7.88 -6.11 -1.89
C ILE A 46 6.54 -5.67 -2.48
N ARG A 47 5.45 -5.78 -1.70
CA ARG A 47 4.11 -5.37 -2.12
C ARG A 47 4.04 -3.87 -2.39
N VAL A 48 4.61 -3.03 -1.54
CA VAL A 48 4.64 -1.58 -1.74
C VAL A 48 5.43 -1.20 -3.00
N ILE A 49 6.55 -1.86 -3.26
CA ILE A 49 7.31 -1.65 -4.50
C ILE A 49 6.46 -2.01 -5.72
N GLN A 50 5.77 -3.15 -5.71
CA GLN A 50 4.85 -3.55 -6.79
C GLN A 50 3.76 -2.49 -7.02
N MET A 51 3.14 -1.99 -5.95
CA MET A 51 2.10 -0.96 -6.03
C MET A 51 2.61 0.34 -6.68
N VAL A 52 3.82 0.78 -6.31
CA VAL A 52 4.36 2.07 -6.73
C VAL A 52 5.05 1.99 -8.10
N ALA A 53 5.78 0.90 -8.38
CA ALA A 53 6.55 0.73 -9.61
C ALA A 53 5.69 0.18 -10.75
N ASP A 54 4.88 -0.83 -10.47
CA ASP A 54 4.14 -1.58 -11.49
C ASP A 54 2.68 -1.13 -11.60
N GLY A 55 2.16 -0.43 -10.57
CA GLY A 55 0.75 -0.04 -10.51
C GLY A 55 -0.18 -1.24 -10.31
N THR A 56 0.32 -2.30 -9.69
CA THR A 56 -0.45 -3.52 -9.41
C THR A 56 -0.22 -4.03 -8.00
N ILE A 57 -1.09 -4.95 -7.56
CA ILE A 57 -0.91 -5.67 -6.30
C ILE A 57 -1.39 -7.11 -6.44
N THR A 58 -0.66 -8.04 -5.83
CA THR A 58 -1.10 -9.42 -5.68
C THR A 58 -2.06 -9.57 -4.49
N THR A 59 -3.27 -10.07 -4.77
CA THR A 59 -4.32 -10.38 -3.78
C THR A 59 -3.99 -11.65 -3.00
N ALA A 60 -4.71 -11.91 -1.90
CA ALA A 60 -4.46 -13.07 -1.04
C ALA A 60 -4.64 -14.44 -1.73
N ASP A 61 -5.38 -14.48 -2.84
CA ASP A 61 -5.56 -15.66 -3.69
C ASP A 61 -4.61 -15.70 -4.90
N GLY A 62 -3.58 -14.85 -4.91
CA GLY A 62 -2.50 -14.84 -5.90
C GLY A 62 -2.84 -14.17 -7.23
N GLN A 63 -3.98 -13.48 -7.34
CA GLN A 63 -4.32 -12.73 -8.55
C GLN A 63 -3.69 -11.34 -8.53
N GLU A 64 -3.27 -10.85 -9.69
CA GLU A 64 -2.77 -9.49 -9.83
C GLU A 64 -3.91 -8.55 -10.25
N ILE A 65 -4.05 -7.43 -9.56
CA ILE A 65 -5.03 -6.39 -9.88
C ILE A 65 -4.36 -5.03 -10.02
N ALA A 66 -4.93 -4.17 -10.86
CA ALA A 66 -4.46 -2.80 -11.02
C ALA A 66 -4.79 -1.96 -9.77
N ILE A 67 -3.85 -1.11 -9.35
CA ILE A 67 -4.00 -0.19 -8.22
C ILE A 67 -3.27 1.12 -8.49
N CYS A 68 -3.76 2.21 -7.90
CA CYS A 68 -3.11 3.51 -7.95
C CYS A 68 -2.60 3.85 -6.55
N ALA A 69 -1.29 4.07 -6.42
CA ALA A 69 -0.61 4.34 -5.15
C ALA A 69 0.12 5.68 -5.20
N ASP A 70 -0.59 6.76 -4.91
CA ASP A 70 0.02 8.09 -4.76
C ASP A 70 0.65 8.27 -3.37
N THR A 71 0.07 7.60 -2.36
CA THR A 71 0.56 7.59 -0.98
C THR A 71 0.43 6.20 -0.38
N VAL A 72 1.35 5.85 0.53
CA VAL A 72 1.35 4.57 1.25
C VAL A 72 1.15 4.85 2.74
N CYS A 73 0.08 4.30 3.29
CA CYS A 73 -0.26 4.38 4.70
C CYS A 73 0.54 3.34 5.51
N LEU A 74 1.10 3.76 6.63
CA LEU A 74 1.81 2.93 7.61
C LEU A 74 1.15 3.07 8.98
N HIS A 75 0.83 1.95 9.61
CA HIS A 75 0.31 1.92 10.97
C HIS A 75 1.43 2.08 12.00
N GLY A 76 1.19 2.92 13.02
CA GLY A 76 2.16 3.25 14.08
C GLY A 76 1.90 2.59 15.43
N ASP A 77 0.83 1.80 15.54
CA ASP A 77 0.24 1.31 16.79
C ASP A 77 0.60 -0.14 17.13
N SER A 78 1.39 -0.83 16.29
CA SER A 78 1.89 -2.18 16.55
C SER A 78 3.34 -2.17 17.05
N PRO A 79 3.77 -3.17 17.86
CA PRO A 79 5.15 -3.28 18.30
C PRO A 79 6.18 -3.31 17.16
N GLY A 80 5.80 -3.85 15.99
CA GLY A 80 6.65 -3.92 14.78
C GLY A 80 6.51 -2.73 13.83
N ALA A 81 5.75 -1.69 14.18
CA ALA A 81 5.46 -0.57 13.28
C ALA A 81 6.71 0.17 12.80
N VAL A 82 7.67 0.39 13.70
CA VAL A 82 8.92 1.11 13.37
C VAL A 82 9.78 0.27 12.43
N GLU A 83 9.92 -1.02 12.70
CA GLU A 83 10.67 -1.95 11.85
C GLU A 83 10.04 -2.04 10.46
N MET A 84 8.72 -2.20 10.38
CA MET A 84 7.94 -2.16 9.14
C MET A 84 8.24 -0.89 8.32
N ALA A 85 8.15 0.28 8.95
CA ALA A 85 8.40 1.55 8.28
C ALA A 85 9.85 1.69 7.80
N GLN A 86 10.82 1.25 8.61
CA GLN A 86 12.25 1.29 8.27
C GLN A 86 12.55 0.38 7.07
N THR A 87 12.08 -0.87 7.10
CA THR A 87 12.31 -1.82 6.02
C THR A 87 11.70 -1.32 4.71
N ILE A 88 10.44 -0.90 4.71
CA ILE A 88 9.78 -0.36 3.51
C ILE A 88 10.57 0.81 2.93
N ARG A 89 11.02 1.74 3.78
CA ARG A 89 11.82 2.88 3.34
C ARG A 89 13.13 2.46 2.69
N ILE A 90 13.90 1.58 3.34
CA ILE A 90 15.17 1.08 2.82
C ILE A 90 14.97 0.44 1.45
N ARG A 91 13.99 -0.48 1.34
CA ARG A 91 13.73 -1.21 0.09
C ARG A 91 13.26 -0.30 -1.04
N LEU A 92 12.44 0.72 -0.74
CA LEU A 92 12.06 1.75 -1.72
C LEU A 92 13.28 2.54 -2.22
N GLU A 93 14.14 2.98 -1.31
CA GLU A 93 15.37 3.72 -1.66
C GLU A 93 16.34 2.85 -2.48
N GLU A 94 16.51 1.57 -2.13
CA GLU A 94 17.29 0.58 -2.89
C GLU A 94 16.73 0.32 -4.30
N ALA A 95 15.40 0.34 -4.44
CA ALA A 95 14.71 0.24 -5.73
C ALA A 95 14.78 1.54 -6.56
N GLY A 96 15.44 2.59 -6.05
CA GLY A 96 15.54 3.89 -6.73
C GLY A 96 14.26 4.72 -6.68
N ILE A 97 13.32 4.37 -5.79
CA ILE A 97 12.03 5.05 -5.64
C ILE A 97 12.19 6.20 -4.65
N LYS A 98 11.94 7.42 -5.12
CA LYS A 98 12.05 8.63 -4.29
C LYS A 98 10.80 8.83 -3.43
N ILE A 99 11.00 8.94 -2.12
CA ILE A 99 9.95 9.31 -1.16
C ILE A 99 9.89 10.85 -1.05
N ALA A 100 8.70 11.43 -1.22
CA ALA A 100 8.46 12.86 -1.09
C ALA A 100 7.03 13.15 -0.59
N ALA A 101 6.82 14.35 -0.05
CA ALA A 101 5.49 14.82 0.31
C ALA A 101 4.65 15.13 -0.95
N LEU A 102 3.32 15.05 -0.81
CA LEU A 102 2.40 15.55 -1.83
C LEU A 102 2.62 17.06 -2.04
N GLY A 103 2.65 17.49 -3.31
CA GLY A 103 2.79 18.90 -3.71
C GLY A 103 1.49 19.69 -3.67
#